data_AF-A0A381P1F4-F1
#
_entry.id   AF-A0A381P1F4-F1
#
_cell.length_a   1.000
_cell.length_b   1.000
_cell.length_c   1.000
_cell.angle_alpha   90.00
_cell.angle_beta   90.00
_cell.angle_gamma   90.00
#
_symmetry.space_group_name_H-M   'P 1'
#
loop_
_entity.id
_entity.type
_entity.pdbx_description
1 polymer ?
#
loop_
_entity_poly.entity_id
_entity_poly.type
_entity_poly.pdbx_seq_one_letter_code
_entity_poly.pdbx_strand_id
1 'polypeptide(L)'
;MRHGKPGIIDAPMRLLTFFTALVLTACSVTPTSSPPPSSVQATTDWDRVEYLLNRAEEAFKKDQLDAPTNDNAYAWYLRVLEIAPGEPVATYGLERIVERYIERAMDAIAREAWITARTELRFAEHIDPDSAGILVLRRQIKMLEKAKRWSLTLPADDVRLRSRFASLKLKNFSATARTSNARVMIRAGSDADGRWMYEQLNDGPGNRRIRGEIEIGLPPQVRVVVMPLEDRSAG
;
A
#
# COMPACT_ATOMS: atom_id res chain seq x y z
N MET A 1 -20.03 41.37 32.39
CA MET A 1 -20.88 40.66 33.38
C MET A 1 -20.18 39.33 33.66
N ARG A 2 -19.43 39.17 34.77
CA ARG A 2 -19.89 38.68 36.10
C ARG A 2 -20.88 37.51 35.91
N HIS A 3 -20.66 36.27 36.34
CA HIS A 3 -20.10 35.69 37.57
C HIS A 3 -19.53 34.28 37.19
N GLY A 4 -18.70 33.54 37.91
CA GLY A 4 -18.29 33.49 39.32
C GLY A 4 -17.94 32.03 39.63
N LYS A 5 -16.68 31.82 40.08
CA LYS A 5 -15.97 30.60 40.55
C LYS A 5 -16.73 29.70 41.58
N PRO A 6 -16.08 28.77 42.32
CA PRO A 6 -15.35 27.52 41.99
C PRO A 6 -15.77 26.35 42.94
N GLY A 7 -15.08 25.20 42.90
CA GLY A 7 -15.20 24.17 43.94
C GLY A 7 -13.95 23.31 44.09
N ILE A 8 -13.03 23.75 44.95
CA ILE A 8 -11.94 22.96 45.55
C ILE A 8 -12.42 22.57 46.94
N ILE A 9 -12.33 21.30 47.32
CA ILE A 9 -12.31 20.89 48.74
C ILE A 9 -11.26 19.79 48.91
N ASP A 10 -10.12 20.18 49.47
CA ASP A 10 -9.20 19.31 50.18
C ASP A 10 -9.85 18.82 51.48
N ALA A 11 -9.58 17.57 51.86
CA ALA A 11 -9.76 17.11 53.24
C ALA A 11 -8.56 16.24 53.65
N PRO A 12 -7.77 16.66 54.65
CA PRO A 12 -6.77 15.81 55.26
C PRO A 12 -7.26 15.21 56.59
N MET A 13 -6.57 14.13 56.98
CA MET A 13 -6.28 13.74 58.37
C MET A 13 -7.40 13.07 59.17
N ARG A 14 -7.15 11.80 59.54
CA ARG A 14 -7.33 11.34 60.93
C ARG A 14 -6.48 10.11 61.26
N LEU A 15 -5.53 10.37 62.13
CA LEU A 15 -4.78 9.48 62.99
C LEU A 15 -5.74 8.68 63.91
N LEU A 16 -5.61 7.36 63.98
CA LEU A 16 -6.00 6.61 65.18
C LEU A 16 -5.13 5.35 65.34
N THR A 17 -4.28 5.41 66.36
CA THR A 17 -3.49 4.33 66.93
C THR A 17 -4.39 3.31 67.65
N PHE A 18 -4.14 2.01 67.47
CA PHE A 18 -4.42 1.00 68.48
C PHE A 18 -3.31 -0.04 68.53
N PHE A 19 -2.74 -0.18 69.73
CA PHE A 19 -1.77 -1.17 70.17
C PHE A 19 -2.49 -2.49 70.44
N THR A 20 -2.08 -3.60 69.83
CA THR A 20 -2.27 -4.94 70.40
C THR A 20 -1.15 -5.86 69.92
N ALA A 21 -0.22 -6.16 70.81
CA ALA A 21 0.74 -7.24 70.65
C ALA A 21 0.02 -8.57 70.91
N LEU A 22 0.04 -9.46 69.92
CA LEU A 22 -0.30 -10.88 70.10
C LEU A 22 0.85 -11.69 69.51
N VAL A 23 1.67 -12.24 70.40
CA VAL A 23 2.80 -13.10 70.06
C VAL A 23 2.25 -14.49 69.79
N LEU A 24 2.23 -14.89 68.51
CA LEU A 24 2.07 -16.28 68.10
C LEU A 24 3.38 -16.71 67.43
N THR A 25 4.15 -17.49 68.17
CA THR A 25 5.31 -18.24 67.70
C THR A 25 4.86 -19.25 66.65
N ALA A 26 4.99 -18.88 65.38
CA ALA A 26 4.93 -19.81 64.26
C ALA A 26 6.38 -20.19 63.89
N CYS A 27 6.69 -21.48 63.91
CA CYS A 27 7.90 -22.03 63.31
C CYS A 27 7.89 -21.71 61.81
N SER A 28 8.60 -20.68 61.39
CA SER A 28 8.86 -20.41 59.99
C SER A 28 9.85 -21.46 59.48
N VAL A 29 9.33 -22.54 58.89
CA VAL A 29 10.07 -23.35 57.91
C VAL A 29 10.48 -22.41 56.79
N THR A 30 11.76 -22.07 56.74
CA THR A 30 12.33 -21.33 55.60
C THR A 30 12.24 -22.23 54.38
N PRO A 31 11.49 -21.86 53.32
CA PRO A 31 11.72 -22.50 52.04
C PRO A 31 13.17 -22.23 51.65
N THR A 32 13.91 -23.30 51.36
CA THR A 32 15.23 -23.23 50.72
C THR A 32 15.14 -22.24 49.57
N SER A 33 15.82 -21.10 49.68
CA SER A 33 15.96 -20.19 48.57
C SER A 33 16.75 -20.93 47.50
N SER A 34 16.05 -21.47 46.49
CA SER A 34 16.70 -21.78 45.23
C SER A 34 17.46 -20.51 44.81
N PRO A 35 18.76 -20.61 44.48
CA PRO A 35 19.45 -19.46 43.91
C PRO A 35 18.60 -18.95 42.73
N PRO A 36 18.45 -17.62 42.56
CA PRO A 36 17.78 -17.09 41.39
C PRO A 36 18.42 -17.76 40.16
N PRO A 37 17.64 -18.26 39.18
CA PRO A 37 18.25 -18.77 37.96
C PRO A 37 19.16 -17.65 37.46
N SER A 38 20.46 -17.95 37.37
CA SER A 38 21.45 -17.04 36.84
C SER A 38 20.86 -16.46 35.56
N SER A 39 20.55 -15.18 35.56
CA SER A 39 20.25 -14.45 34.35
C SER A 39 21.56 -14.43 33.57
N VAL A 40 21.82 -15.50 32.84
CA VAL A 40 22.75 -15.48 31.72
C VAL A 40 22.09 -14.48 30.79
N GLN A 41 22.47 -13.20 30.93
CA GLN A 41 22.31 -12.24 29.87
C GLN A 41 23.05 -12.88 28.71
N ALA A 42 22.31 -13.50 27.79
CA ALA A 42 22.88 -14.00 26.56
C ALA A 42 23.50 -12.78 25.90
N THR A 43 24.82 -12.67 25.98
CA THR A 43 25.55 -11.63 25.27
C THR A 43 25.26 -11.85 23.80
N THR A 44 24.52 -10.93 23.19
CA THR A 44 24.21 -10.98 21.76
C THR A 44 25.49 -11.21 20.96
N ASP A 45 25.48 -12.22 20.09
CA ASP A 45 26.62 -12.55 19.23
C ASP A 45 26.68 -11.56 18.07
N TRP A 46 27.37 -10.44 18.28
CA TRP A 46 27.44 -9.33 17.33
C TRP A 46 28.24 -9.66 16.07
N ASP A 47 29.28 -10.51 16.17
CA ASP A 47 30.03 -10.98 15.00
C ASP A 47 29.10 -11.80 14.07
N ARG A 48 28.23 -12.63 14.66
CA ARG A 48 27.21 -13.35 13.89
C ARG A 48 26.16 -12.41 13.30
N VAL A 49 25.71 -11.40 14.04
CA VAL A 49 24.78 -10.38 13.53
C VAL A 49 25.37 -9.67 12.31
N GLU A 50 26.61 -9.20 12.40
CA GLU A 50 27.29 -8.50 11.29
C GLU A 50 27.43 -9.41 10.05
N TYR A 51 27.81 -10.67 10.24
CA TYR A 51 27.86 -11.65 9.14
C TYR A 51 26.49 -11.81 8.45
N LEU A 52 25.41 -11.95 9.23
CA LEU A 52 24.06 -12.15 8.68
C LEU A 52 23.55 -10.89 7.96
N LEU A 53 23.82 -9.70 8.50
CA LEU A 53 23.47 -8.42 7.86
C LEU A 53 24.17 -8.26 6.51
N ASN A 54 25.46 -8.62 6.43
CA ASN A 54 26.22 -8.60 5.18
C ASN A 54 25.61 -9.56 4.15
N ARG A 55 25.21 -10.78 4.56
CA ARG A 55 24.50 -11.74 3.68
C ARG A 55 23.15 -11.22 3.22
N ALA A 56 22.38 -10.58 4.11
CA ALA A 56 21.09 -10.00 3.78
C ALA A 56 21.22 -8.90 2.72
N GLU A 57 22.18 -7.99 2.90
CA GLU A 57 22.42 -6.90 1.96
C GLU A 57 22.95 -7.41 0.60
N GLU A 58 23.82 -8.44 0.58
CA GLU A 58 24.25 -9.10 -0.65
C GLU A 58 23.08 -9.71 -1.42
N ALA A 59 22.18 -10.42 -0.73
CA ALA A 59 20.99 -11.01 -1.33
C ALA A 59 20.02 -9.92 -1.85
N PHE A 60 19.81 -8.86 -1.08
CA PHE A 60 18.98 -7.72 -1.48
C PHE A 60 19.50 -7.08 -2.77
N LYS A 61 20.81 -6.81 -2.86
CA LYS A 61 21.44 -6.22 -4.06
C LYS A 61 21.31 -7.10 -5.31
N LYS A 62 21.14 -8.40 -5.14
CA LYS A 62 20.90 -9.37 -6.22
C LYS A 62 19.41 -9.54 -6.56
N ASP A 63 18.51 -8.78 -5.92
CA ASP A 63 17.05 -8.92 -5.99
C ASP A 63 16.56 -10.32 -5.53
N GLN A 64 17.35 -11.00 -4.70
CA GLN A 64 17.02 -12.28 -4.06
C GLN A 64 16.26 -12.00 -2.76
N LEU A 65 15.01 -11.56 -2.89
CA LEU A 65 14.24 -11.03 -1.75
C LEU A 65 13.58 -12.14 -0.92
N ASP A 66 12.87 -13.06 -1.58
CA ASP A 66 12.13 -14.19 -0.98
C ASP A 66 12.56 -15.56 -1.53
N ALA A 67 13.46 -15.57 -2.51
CA ALA A 67 14.00 -16.77 -3.14
C ALA A 67 15.51 -16.62 -3.40
N PRO A 68 16.28 -17.73 -3.39
CA PRO A 68 15.88 -19.10 -3.05
C PRO A 68 15.52 -19.29 -1.57
N THR A 69 14.86 -20.40 -1.23
CA THR A 69 14.47 -20.72 0.15
C THR A 69 15.68 -20.69 1.08
N ASN A 70 15.54 -20.00 2.21
CA ASN A 70 16.57 -19.88 3.26
C ASN A 70 17.88 -19.18 2.86
N ASP A 71 18.02 -18.70 1.63
CA ASP A 71 19.17 -17.93 1.15
C ASP A 71 18.71 -16.73 0.34
N ASN A 72 17.97 -15.85 1.02
CA ASN A 72 17.39 -14.63 0.47
C ASN A 72 17.41 -13.53 1.54
N ALA A 73 17.25 -12.28 1.12
CA ALA A 73 17.36 -11.12 1.99
C ALA A 73 16.41 -11.20 3.19
N TYR A 74 15.14 -11.59 2.96
CA TYR A 74 14.14 -11.72 4.01
C TYR A 74 14.57 -12.73 5.09
N ALA A 75 14.99 -13.93 4.69
CA ALA A 75 15.43 -14.97 5.59
C ALA A 75 16.68 -14.57 6.39
N TRP A 76 17.62 -13.85 5.78
CA TRP A 76 18.82 -13.37 6.46
C TRP A 76 18.49 -12.28 7.51
N TYR A 77 17.62 -11.31 7.18
CA TYR A 77 17.19 -10.29 8.15
C TYR A 77 16.39 -10.89 9.31
N LEU A 78 15.51 -11.87 9.07
CA LEU A 78 14.79 -12.54 10.16
C LEU A 78 15.74 -13.23 11.16
N ARG A 79 16.80 -13.89 10.66
CA ARG A 79 17.82 -14.51 11.53
C ARG A 79 18.58 -13.49 12.37
N VAL A 80 18.78 -12.27 11.87
CA VAL A 80 19.36 -11.19 12.68
C VAL A 80 18.41 -10.86 13.83
N LEU A 81 17.12 -10.69 13.54
CA LEU A 81 16.12 -10.34 14.54
C LEU A 81 15.84 -11.45 15.57
N GLU A 82 16.13 -12.71 15.23
CA GLU A 82 16.14 -13.82 16.19
C GLU A 82 17.25 -13.68 17.24
N ILE A 83 18.42 -13.14 16.87
CA ILE A 83 19.60 -12.98 17.74
C ILE A 83 19.57 -11.63 18.47
N ALA A 84 19.20 -10.57 17.75
CA ALA A 84 19.14 -9.19 18.21
C ALA A 84 17.76 -8.60 17.90
N PRO A 85 16.75 -8.86 18.76
CA PRO A 85 15.41 -8.31 18.58
C PRO A 85 15.45 -6.78 18.49
N GLY A 86 14.92 -6.22 17.41
CA GLY A 86 14.90 -4.77 17.18
C GLY A 86 16.19 -4.18 16.63
N GLU A 87 17.10 -5.00 16.07
CA GLU A 87 18.27 -4.50 15.36
C GLU A 87 17.85 -3.58 14.20
N PRO A 88 18.25 -2.28 14.22
CA PRO A 88 17.71 -1.28 13.30
C PRO A 88 18.01 -1.55 11.82
N VAL A 89 19.18 -2.11 11.49
CA VAL A 89 19.56 -2.39 10.09
C VAL A 89 18.69 -3.49 9.50
N ALA A 90 18.35 -4.51 10.28
CA ALA A 90 17.49 -5.61 9.87
C ALA A 90 16.04 -5.18 9.74
N THR A 91 15.51 -4.40 10.70
CA THR A 91 14.15 -3.86 10.57
C THR A 91 14.02 -2.97 9.33
N TYR A 92 14.99 -2.07 9.10
CA TYR A 92 15.03 -1.23 7.90
C TYR A 92 15.22 -2.06 6.62
N GLY A 93 15.99 -3.15 6.68
CA GLY A 93 16.14 -4.10 5.60
C GLY A 93 14.81 -4.74 5.18
N LEU A 94 13.97 -5.13 6.14
CA LEU A 94 12.62 -5.65 5.88
C LEU A 94 11.70 -4.59 5.26
N GLU A 95 11.76 -3.34 5.74
CA GLU A 95 11.02 -2.21 5.14
C GLU A 95 11.40 -2.00 3.66
N ARG A 96 12.69 -2.03 3.34
CA ARG A 96 13.17 -1.95 1.95
C ARG A 96 12.67 -3.10 1.07
N ILE A 97 12.54 -4.30 1.63
CA ILE A 97 11.96 -5.44 0.89
C ILE A 97 10.48 -5.16 0.59
N VAL A 98 9.71 -4.65 1.56
CA VAL A 98 8.32 -4.25 1.37
C VAL A 98 8.19 -3.22 0.25
N GLU A 99 8.99 -2.15 0.29
CA GLU A 99 9.01 -1.12 -0.74
C GLU A 99 9.30 -1.69 -2.14
N ARG A 100 10.29 -2.58 -2.24
CA ARG A 100 10.64 -3.25 -3.49
C ARG A 100 9.50 -4.07 -4.08
N TYR A 101 8.72 -4.77 -3.24
CA TYR A 101 7.53 -5.49 -3.70
C TYR A 101 6.38 -4.56 -4.09
N ILE A 102 6.22 -3.43 -3.40
CA ILE A 102 5.26 -2.39 -3.78
C ILE A 102 5.59 -1.82 -5.15
N GLU A 103 6.85 -1.51 -5.44
CA GLU A 103 7.32 -1.08 -6.77
C GLU A 103 6.97 -2.11 -7.85
N ARG A 104 7.30 -3.39 -7.62
CA ARG A 104 7.00 -4.49 -8.55
C ARG A 104 5.50 -4.66 -8.78
N ALA A 105 4.68 -4.46 -7.74
CA ALA A 105 3.23 -4.47 -7.86
C ALA A 105 2.72 -3.30 -8.71
N MET A 106 3.27 -2.09 -8.53
CA MET A 106 2.95 -0.92 -9.35
C MET A 106 3.33 -1.12 -10.83
N ASP A 107 4.51 -1.67 -11.10
CA ASP A 107 4.94 -2.01 -12.47
C ASP A 107 4.04 -3.07 -13.11
N ALA A 108 3.57 -4.04 -12.33
CA ALA A 108 2.61 -5.03 -12.79
C ALA A 108 1.24 -4.41 -13.08
N ILE A 109 0.78 -3.45 -12.26
CA ILE A 109 -0.45 -2.67 -12.52
C ILE A 109 -0.33 -1.88 -13.83
N ALA A 110 0.80 -1.21 -14.06
CA ALA A 110 1.04 -0.44 -15.29
C ALA A 110 0.99 -1.30 -16.56
N ARG A 111 1.35 -2.59 -16.43
CA ARG A 111 1.28 -3.60 -17.51
C ARG A 111 -0.04 -4.38 -17.53
N GLU A 112 -1.00 -4.02 -16.68
CA GLU A 112 -2.27 -4.74 -16.48
C GLU A 112 -2.10 -6.23 -16.09
N ALA A 113 -0.95 -6.59 -15.51
CA ALA A 113 -0.63 -7.94 -15.04
C ALA A 113 -1.20 -8.19 -13.63
N TRP A 114 -2.54 -8.26 -13.51
CA TRP A 114 -3.24 -8.26 -12.22
C TRP A 114 -2.85 -9.41 -11.28
N ILE A 115 -2.62 -10.61 -11.83
CA ILE A 115 -2.18 -11.77 -11.03
C ILE A 115 -0.81 -11.49 -10.40
N THR A 116 0.14 -11.00 -11.20
CA THR A 116 1.47 -10.61 -10.72
C THR A 116 1.36 -9.50 -9.69
N ALA A 117 0.61 -8.43 -9.95
CA ALA A 117 0.43 -7.32 -9.02
C ALA A 117 -0.08 -7.78 -7.64
N ARG A 118 -1.06 -8.70 -7.62
CA ARG A 118 -1.54 -9.28 -6.36
C ARG A 118 -0.52 -10.15 -5.67
N THR A 119 0.25 -10.95 -6.42
CA THR A 119 1.26 -11.82 -5.84
C THR A 119 2.37 -11.01 -5.19
N GLU A 120 2.90 -10.00 -5.88
CA GLU A 120 3.92 -9.09 -5.34
C GLU A 120 3.40 -8.38 -4.08
N LEU A 121 2.17 -7.84 -4.12
CA LEU A 121 1.59 -7.15 -2.98
C LEU A 121 1.32 -8.09 -1.78
N ARG A 122 0.95 -9.35 -2.01
CA ARG A 122 0.77 -10.32 -0.91
C ARG A 122 2.07 -10.64 -0.18
N PHE A 123 3.21 -10.61 -0.87
CA PHE A 123 4.50 -10.76 -0.21
C PHE A 123 4.81 -9.56 0.68
N ALA A 124 4.59 -8.35 0.19
CA ALA A 124 4.69 -7.14 1.02
C ALA A 124 3.75 -7.21 2.25
N GLU A 125 2.49 -7.63 2.05
CA GLU A 125 1.49 -7.82 3.13
C GLU A 125 1.93 -8.85 4.17
N HIS A 126 2.69 -9.88 3.79
CA HIS A 126 3.18 -10.89 4.72
C HIS A 126 4.23 -10.33 5.68
N ILE A 127 5.03 -9.36 5.23
CA ILE A 127 6.11 -8.74 6.01
C ILE A 127 5.55 -7.59 6.86
N ASP A 128 4.74 -6.72 6.27
CA ASP A 128 4.10 -5.58 6.95
C ASP A 128 2.61 -5.50 6.59
N PRO A 129 1.73 -6.20 7.34
CA PRO A 129 0.30 -6.24 7.06
C PRO A 129 -0.42 -4.91 7.34
N ASP A 130 0.15 -4.06 8.19
CA ASP A 130 -0.48 -2.82 8.68
C ASP A 130 -0.06 -1.59 7.85
N SER A 131 0.81 -1.77 6.86
CA SER A 131 1.23 -0.70 5.94
C SER A 131 0.04 -0.03 5.24
N ALA A 132 -0.16 1.26 5.52
CA ALA A 132 -1.23 2.05 4.90
C ALA A 132 -1.10 2.08 3.35
N GLY A 133 0.13 2.11 2.83
CA GLY A 133 0.40 2.09 1.38
C GLY A 133 -0.11 0.81 0.70
N ILE A 134 0.08 -0.33 1.36
CA ILE A 134 -0.40 -1.63 0.91
C ILE A 134 -1.94 -1.68 0.88
N LEU A 135 -2.60 -1.18 1.94
CA LEU A 135 -4.07 -1.15 1.99
C LEU A 135 -4.66 -0.33 0.83
N VAL A 136 -4.02 0.78 0.48
CA VAL A 136 -4.41 1.64 -0.65
C VAL A 136 -4.20 0.90 -1.97
N LEU A 137 -3.01 0.32 -2.19
CA LEU A 137 -2.67 -0.35 -3.44
C LEU A 137 -3.56 -1.58 -3.69
N ARG A 138 -3.90 -2.36 -2.66
CA ARG A 138 -4.82 -3.49 -2.77
C ARG A 138 -6.21 -3.07 -3.25
N ARG A 139 -6.74 -1.97 -2.71
CA ARG A 139 -8.03 -1.41 -3.18
C ARG A 139 -7.93 -0.97 -4.63
N GLN A 140 -6.83 -0.30 -5.00
CA GLN A 140 -6.58 0.13 -6.37
C GLN A 140 -6.53 -1.05 -7.34
N ILE A 141 -5.80 -2.14 -7.03
CA ILE A 141 -5.76 -3.36 -7.85
C ILE A 141 -7.17 -3.90 -8.07
N LYS A 142 -7.95 -4.07 -6.98
CA LYS A 142 -9.32 -4.60 -7.06
C LYS A 142 -10.23 -3.75 -7.96
N MET A 143 -10.08 -2.43 -7.90
CA MET A 143 -10.87 -1.50 -8.73
C MET A 143 -10.45 -1.53 -10.19
N LEU A 144 -9.14 -1.52 -10.47
CA LEU A 144 -8.60 -1.52 -11.83
C LEU A 144 -8.81 -2.86 -12.55
N GLU A 145 -8.68 -3.97 -11.84
CA GLU A 145 -8.94 -5.30 -12.40
C GLU A 145 -10.40 -5.43 -12.87
N LYS A 146 -11.33 -4.90 -12.08
CA LYS A 146 -12.77 -4.93 -12.40
C LYS A 146 -13.21 -3.83 -13.37
N ALA A 147 -12.31 -2.92 -13.75
CA ALA A 147 -12.63 -1.83 -14.66
C ALA A 147 -12.96 -2.38 -16.06
N LYS A 148 -14.02 -1.83 -16.66
CA LYS A 148 -14.36 -2.13 -18.05
C LYS A 148 -13.55 -1.22 -18.97
N ARG A 149 -12.95 -1.78 -20.01
CA ARG A 149 -12.09 -1.06 -20.94
C ARG A 149 -12.64 -1.17 -22.35
N TRP A 150 -12.69 -0.04 -23.06
CA TRP A 150 -12.96 0.02 -24.48
C TRP A 150 -11.88 0.85 -25.18
N SER A 151 -11.59 0.51 -26.42
CA SER A 151 -10.68 1.27 -27.26
C SER A 151 -11.23 1.42 -28.67
N LEU A 152 -10.95 2.57 -29.26
CA LEU A 152 -11.18 2.87 -30.66
C LEU A 152 -9.87 3.41 -31.24
N THR A 153 -9.19 2.61 -32.05
CA THR A 153 -8.02 3.04 -32.81
C THR A 153 -8.46 3.51 -34.19
N LEU A 154 -7.91 4.63 -34.66
CA LEU A 154 -8.21 5.22 -35.97
C LEU A 154 -6.94 5.32 -36.83
N PRO A 155 -7.05 5.23 -38.16
CA PRO A 155 -5.93 5.53 -39.05
C PRO A 155 -5.47 6.98 -38.88
N ALA A 156 -4.15 7.20 -38.88
CA ALA A 156 -3.57 8.53 -38.66
C ALA A 156 -4.01 9.54 -39.73
N ASP A 157 -4.05 9.11 -40.99
CA ASP A 157 -4.47 9.97 -42.10
C ASP A 157 -5.94 10.36 -42.00
N ASP A 158 -6.82 9.46 -41.54
CA ASP A 158 -8.23 9.78 -41.37
C ASP A 158 -8.44 10.86 -40.31
N VAL A 159 -7.67 10.84 -39.22
CA VAL A 159 -7.73 11.87 -38.17
C VAL A 159 -7.16 13.18 -38.69
N ARG A 160 -5.97 13.15 -39.32
CA ARG A 160 -5.29 14.33 -39.86
C ARG A 160 -6.11 15.04 -40.94
N LEU A 161 -6.74 14.28 -41.83
CA LEU A 161 -7.60 14.77 -42.91
C LEU A 161 -9.04 15.05 -42.43
N ARG A 162 -9.33 14.85 -41.13
CA ARG A 162 -10.65 15.03 -40.52
C ARG A 162 -11.76 14.30 -41.29
N SER A 163 -11.48 13.06 -41.69
CA SER A 163 -12.33 12.32 -42.61
C SER A 163 -13.70 12.07 -42.01
N ARG A 164 -14.73 12.02 -42.87
CA ARG A 164 -16.09 11.66 -42.45
C ARG A 164 -16.13 10.31 -41.74
N PHE A 165 -15.28 9.37 -42.14
CA PHE A 165 -15.16 8.06 -41.50
C PHE A 165 -14.70 8.17 -40.05
N ALA A 166 -13.60 8.89 -39.77
CA ALA A 166 -13.13 9.09 -38.40
C ALA A 166 -14.15 9.86 -37.55
N SER A 167 -14.76 10.93 -38.10
CA SER A 167 -15.80 11.69 -37.42
C SER A 167 -16.98 10.80 -36.98
N LEU A 168 -17.50 9.96 -37.88
CA LEU A 168 -18.60 9.04 -37.56
C LEU A 168 -18.21 8.00 -36.51
N LYS A 169 -16.99 7.45 -36.58
CA LYS A 169 -16.50 6.49 -35.57
C LYS A 169 -16.42 7.12 -34.19
N LEU A 170 -15.89 8.34 -34.08
CA LEU A 170 -15.80 9.10 -32.84
C LEU A 170 -17.19 9.44 -32.29
N LYS A 171 -18.10 9.94 -33.13
CA LYS A 171 -19.48 10.24 -32.74
C LYS A 171 -20.21 9.00 -32.23
N ASN A 172 -20.06 7.85 -32.89
CA ASN A 172 -20.68 6.59 -32.43
C ASN A 172 -20.06 6.07 -31.12
N PHE A 173 -18.80 6.39 -30.84
CA PHE A 173 -18.11 6.00 -29.62
C PHE A 173 -18.42 6.92 -28.41
N SER A 174 -19.10 8.05 -28.65
CA SER A 174 -19.49 9.02 -27.61
C SER A 174 -20.30 8.39 -26.47
N ALA A 175 -21.24 7.49 -26.76
CA ALA A 175 -22.06 6.84 -25.74
C ALA A 175 -21.19 6.09 -24.72
N THR A 176 -20.16 5.37 -25.19
CA THR A 176 -19.17 4.70 -24.35
C THR A 176 -18.37 5.71 -23.53
N ALA A 177 -17.86 6.77 -24.17
CA ALA A 177 -17.10 7.84 -23.52
C ALA A 177 -17.91 8.62 -22.46
N ARG A 178 -19.24 8.60 -22.56
CA ARG A 178 -20.19 9.23 -21.62
C ARG A 178 -20.70 8.28 -20.54
N THR A 179 -20.17 7.06 -20.43
CA THR A 179 -20.56 6.13 -19.34
C THR A 179 -20.28 6.75 -17.97
N SER A 180 -21.09 6.43 -16.97
CA SER A 180 -20.82 6.87 -15.59
C SER A 180 -19.45 6.36 -15.13
N ASN A 181 -18.68 7.20 -14.42
CA ASN A 181 -17.32 6.89 -13.97
C ASN A 181 -16.32 6.52 -15.09
N ALA A 182 -16.58 6.97 -16.31
CA ALA A 182 -15.62 6.86 -17.41
C ALA A 182 -14.46 7.86 -17.24
N ARG A 183 -13.24 7.36 -17.42
CA ARG A 183 -12.06 8.16 -17.74
C ARG A 183 -11.72 7.95 -19.20
N VAL A 184 -11.58 9.04 -19.95
CA VAL A 184 -11.31 9.00 -21.38
C VAL A 184 -9.88 9.49 -21.64
N MET A 185 -9.13 8.74 -22.43
CA MET A 185 -7.80 9.11 -22.90
C MET A 185 -7.81 9.18 -24.42
N ILE A 186 -7.34 10.29 -24.98
CA ILE A 186 -7.28 10.53 -26.42
C ILE A 186 -5.81 10.66 -26.81
N ARG A 187 -5.27 9.64 -27.45
CA ARG A 187 -3.97 9.70 -28.10
C ARG A 187 -4.14 10.25 -29.51
N ALA A 188 -3.33 11.24 -29.90
CA ALA A 188 -3.37 11.82 -31.24
C ALA A 188 -1.98 12.30 -31.72
N GLY A 189 -1.79 12.40 -33.04
CA GLY A 189 -0.49 12.80 -33.61
C GLY A 189 -0.08 14.24 -33.30
N SER A 190 -1.02 15.10 -32.92
CA SER A 190 -0.81 16.50 -32.54
C SER A 190 -1.90 16.99 -31.57
N ASP A 191 -1.70 18.14 -30.93
CA ASP A 191 -2.73 18.76 -30.07
C ASP A 191 -3.99 19.13 -30.89
N ALA A 192 -3.80 19.63 -32.12
CA ALA A 192 -4.91 19.95 -33.01
C ALA A 192 -5.76 18.70 -33.36
N ASP A 193 -5.09 17.58 -33.63
CA ASP A 193 -5.77 16.30 -33.88
C ASP A 193 -6.50 15.81 -32.63
N GLY A 194 -5.87 15.91 -31.46
CA GLY A 194 -6.47 15.52 -30.18
C GLY A 194 -7.72 16.35 -29.83
N ARG A 195 -7.66 17.67 -30.02
CA ARG A 195 -8.80 18.57 -29.83
C ARG A 195 -9.92 18.27 -30.81
N TRP A 196 -9.60 18.04 -32.08
CA TRP A 196 -10.59 17.67 -33.08
C TRP A 196 -11.27 16.34 -32.71
N MET A 197 -10.50 15.32 -32.30
CA MET A 197 -11.08 14.05 -31.85
C MET A 197 -12.01 14.22 -30.63
N TYR A 198 -11.60 15.05 -29.66
CA TYR A 198 -12.41 15.37 -28.48
C TYR A 198 -13.71 16.11 -28.86
N GLU A 199 -13.66 17.02 -29.83
CA GLU A 199 -14.84 17.70 -30.37
C GLU A 199 -15.81 16.70 -31.01
N GLN A 200 -15.33 15.80 -31.87
CA GLN A 200 -16.17 14.79 -32.51
C GLN A 200 -16.85 13.85 -31.50
N LEU A 201 -16.17 13.53 -30.39
CA LEU A 201 -16.76 12.76 -29.29
C LEU A 201 -17.89 13.54 -28.59
N ASN A 202 -17.74 14.86 -28.42
CA ASN A 202 -18.75 15.71 -27.79
C ASN A 202 -19.94 16.03 -28.71
N ASP A 203 -19.73 16.05 -30.02
CA ASP A 203 -20.79 16.17 -31.04
C ASP A 203 -21.65 14.90 -31.16
N GLY A 204 -21.18 13.77 -30.62
CA GLY A 204 -21.92 12.52 -30.59
C GLY A 204 -23.05 12.51 -29.56
N PRO A 205 -24.01 11.57 -29.69
CA PRO A 205 -25.17 11.46 -28.81
C PRO A 205 -24.82 11.33 -27.32
N GLY A 206 -25.73 11.79 -26.47
CA GLY A 206 -25.66 11.66 -25.02
C GLY A 206 -25.47 13.00 -24.30
N ASN A 207 -25.85 13.04 -23.03
CA ASN A 207 -25.98 14.27 -22.24
C ASN A 207 -24.90 14.45 -21.17
N ARG A 208 -24.19 13.38 -20.76
CA ARG A 208 -23.15 13.46 -19.74
C ARG A 208 -21.88 14.06 -20.31
N ARG A 209 -21.25 15.00 -19.61
CA ARG A 209 -19.95 15.58 -20.00
C ARG A 209 -18.85 14.50 -20.11
N ILE A 210 -18.11 14.50 -21.20
CA ILE A 210 -16.92 13.68 -21.37
C ILE A 210 -15.74 14.36 -20.67
N ARG A 211 -15.12 13.67 -19.71
CA ARG A 211 -13.88 14.10 -19.06
C ARG A 211 -12.73 13.33 -19.72
N GLY A 212 -12.03 14.01 -20.62
CA GLY A 212 -10.96 13.42 -21.42
C GLY A 212 -9.62 14.09 -21.16
N GLU A 213 -8.56 13.31 -21.23
CA GLU A 213 -7.17 13.75 -21.30
C GLU A 213 -6.63 13.50 -22.71
N ILE A 214 -5.74 14.36 -23.20
CA ILE A 214 -5.13 14.26 -24.52
C ILE A 214 -3.64 13.98 -24.35
N GLU A 215 -3.16 12.92 -25.00
CA GLU A 215 -1.76 12.52 -25.10
C GLU A 215 -1.27 12.63 -26.55
N ILE A 216 -0.04 13.09 -26.75
CA ILE A 216 0.58 13.09 -28.08
C ILE A 216 1.20 11.72 -28.36
N GLY A 217 0.84 11.12 -29.48
CA GLY A 217 1.40 9.85 -29.94
C GLY A 217 0.61 9.23 -31.08
N LEU A 218 1.16 8.16 -31.64
CA LEU A 218 0.53 7.36 -32.69
C LEU A 218 0.35 5.90 -32.23
N PRO A 219 -0.57 5.14 -32.85
CA PRO A 219 -1.65 5.64 -33.72
C PRO A 219 -2.70 6.43 -32.91
N PRO A 220 -3.52 7.28 -33.55
CA PRO A 220 -4.63 7.93 -32.86
C PRO A 220 -5.59 6.92 -32.24
N GLN A 221 -5.95 7.13 -30.99
CA GLN A 221 -6.74 6.18 -30.22
C GLN A 221 -7.57 6.90 -29.15
N VAL A 222 -8.82 6.48 -28.98
CA VAL A 222 -9.62 6.80 -27.80
C VAL A 222 -9.68 5.57 -26.91
N ARG A 223 -9.21 5.66 -25.67
CA ARG A 223 -9.40 4.65 -24.63
C ARG A 223 -10.41 5.14 -23.62
N VAL A 224 -11.31 4.26 -23.18
CA VAL A 224 -12.28 4.53 -22.12
C VAL A 224 -12.12 3.46 -21.05
N VAL A 225 -11.84 3.90 -19.83
CA VAL A 225 -11.80 3.05 -18.63
C VAL A 225 -12.96 3.44 -17.74
N VAL A 226 -13.88 2.52 -17.51
CA VAL A 226 -15.01 2.70 -16.58
C VAL A 226 -14.68 1.99 -15.29
N MET A 227 -14.49 2.78 -14.24
CA MET A 227 -14.28 2.23 -12.90
C MET A 227 -15.59 1.65 -12.37
N PRO A 228 -15.56 0.49 -11.69
CA PRO A 228 -16.73 0.01 -10.98
C PRO A 228 -17.15 1.05 -9.93
N LEU A 229 -18.45 1.13 -9.65
CA LEU A 229 -18.93 1.91 -8.51
C LEU A 229 -18.39 1.26 -7.25
N GLU A 230 -17.75 2.05 -6.38
CA GLU A 230 -17.30 1.58 -5.09
C GLU A 230 -18.53 1.19 -4.28
N ASP A 231 -18.58 -0.05 -3.81
CA ASP A 231 -19.67 -0.51 -2.97
C ASP A 231 -19.52 0.13 -1.60
N ARG A 232 -20.31 1.19 -1.35
CA ARG A 232 -20.31 1.94 -0.09
C ARG A 232 -20.80 1.13 1.11
N SER A 233 -21.21 -0.13 0.92
CA SER A 233 -21.71 -1.00 1.98
C SER A 233 -20.64 -1.90 2.65
N ALA A 234 -19.38 -1.87 2.20
CA ALA A 234 -18.30 -2.69 2.74
C ALA A 234 -17.28 -1.87 3.57
N GLY A 235 -17.78 -0.97 4.41
CA GLY A 235 -17.00 -0.22 5.41
C GLY A 235 -17.26 -0.72 6.82
#